data_AF-A0A1F2VSF4-F1
#
_entry.id   AF-A0A1F2VSF4-F1
#
_cell.length_a   1.000
_cell.length_b   1.000
_cell.length_c   1.000
_cell.angle_alpha   90.00
_cell.angle_beta   90.00
_cell.angle_gamma   90.00
#
_symmetry.space_group_name_H-M   'P 1'
#
loop_
_entity.id
_entity.type
_entity.pdbx_description
1 polymer ?
#
loop_
_entity_poly.entity_id
_entity_poly.type
_entity_poly.pdbx_seq_one_letter_code
_entity_poly.pdbx_strand_id
1 'polypeptide(L)'
;GLYPAGIICEIIREDGEVAHLPDLIESSQKFGLKIITIEELIKYRKRKEKLIEKVAEVNLPTRWGEYKAITYKSIIKPEFHIAFVKGKVMDKKDVLVRVHSQCLTGDTFGSMRCDCGQQLDSAFKKINEKGSGVLLYMAQEGRGIGLCNKMKAYELQEKGLDTVEANLYLGFDADLRDYGIGAQILSDLGLSTIHLMTNNPKKIVGLEGYGLKITKRIPIAIPPNKDNKRYLSTKKTKLNHML
;
A
#
# COMPACT_ATOMS: atom_id res chain seq x y z
N GLY A 1 27.63 2.32 8.15
CA GLY A 1 28.94 1.72 7.88
C GLY A 1 29.67 1.33 9.15
N LEU A 2 28.97 0.78 10.15
CA LEU A 2 29.53 0.16 11.34
C LEU A 2 28.94 -1.25 11.43
N TYR A 3 29.45 -2.10 12.33
CA TYR A 3 28.82 -3.38 12.63
C TYR A 3 27.35 -3.17 13.05
N PRO A 4 26.38 -4.01 12.64
CA PRO A 4 24.95 -3.80 12.90
C PRO A 4 24.57 -4.13 14.36
N ALA A 5 25.21 -3.44 15.31
CA ALA A 5 24.92 -3.48 16.74
C ALA A 5 24.84 -2.05 17.30
N GLY A 6 23.92 -1.82 18.22
CA GLY A 6 23.73 -0.55 18.91
C GLY A 6 23.33 -0.75 20.37
N ILE A 7 23.65 0.24 21.21
CA ILE A 7 23.22 0.29 22.62
C ILE A 7 22.07 1.29 22.69
N ILE A 8 20.98 0.89 23.33
CA ILE A 8 19.81 1.73 23.56
C ILE A 8 19.50 1.80 25.06
N CYS A 9 19.05 2.95 25.52
CA CYS A 9 18.58 3.18 26.88
C CYS A 9 17.42 4.18 26.81
N GLU A 10 16.33 3.91 27.53
CA GLU A 10 15.22 4.85 27.65
C GLU A 10 15.63 6.02 28.53
N ILE A 11 15.20 7.23 28.17
CA ILE A 11 15.49 8.44 28.93
C ILE A 11 14.38 8.62 29.95
N ILE A 12 14.78 8.71 31.22
CA ILE A 12 13.89 8.88 32.36
C ILE A 12 14.08 10.29 32.92
N ARG A 13 12.96 10.96 33.26
CA ARG A 13 12.93 12.26 33.92
C ARG A 13 13.39 12.13 35.39
N GLU A 14 13.75 13.24 36.03
CA GLU A 14 14.21 13.23 37.43
C GLU A 14 13.15 12.75 38.43
N ASP A 15 11.86 12.87 38.08
CA ASP A 15 10.74 12.37 38.87
C ASP A 15 10.50 10.85 38.72
N GLY A 16 11.32 10.16 37.92
CA GLY A 16 11.24 8.72 37.67
C GLY A 16 10.29 8.31 36.54
N GLU A 17 9.59 9.27 35.92
CA GLU A 17 8.70 9.01 34.78
C GLU A 17 9.46 8.96 33.44
N VAL A 18 8.91 8.28 32.45
CA VAL A 18 9.52 8.23 31.10
C VAL A 18 9.46 9.60 30.43
N ALA A 19 10.57 10.02 29.82
CA ALA A 19 10.63 11.28 29.09
C ALA A 19 9.76 11.27 27.82
N HIS A 20 8.98 12.33 27.62
CA HIS A 20 8.20 12.54 26.41
C HIS A 20 8.91 13.52 25.46
N LEU A 21 8.34 13.72 24.26
CA LEU A 21 8.98 14.52 23.21
C LEU A 21 9.47 15.91 23.68
N PRO A 22 8.72 16.68 24.50
CA PRO A 22 9.23 17.95 25.02
C PRO A 22 10.51 17.81 25.85
N ASP A 23 10.57 16.83 26.76
CA ASP A 23 11.74 16.54 27.60
C ASP A 23 12.95 16.09 26.77
N LEU A 24 12.67 15.30 25.71
CA LEU A 24 13.69 14.81 24.78
C LEU A 24 14.29 15.96 23.95
N ILE A 25 13.49 16.95 23.56
CA ILE A 25 13.98 18.14 22.84
C ILE A 25 14.93 18.93 23.73
N GLU A 26 14.56 19.20 24.99
CA GLU A 26 15.41 19.89 25.96
C GLU A 26 16.71 19.12 26.21
N SER A 27 16.62 17.82 26.46
CA SER A 27 17.79 16.95 26.64
C SER A 27 18.70 16.95 25.41
N SER A 28 18.12 16.93 24.20
CA SER A 28 18.91 16.96 22.95
C SER A 28 19.72 18.24 22.82
N GLN A 29 19.15 19.39 23.23
CA GLN A 29 19.84 20.67 23.22
C GLN A 29 20.93 20.73 24.29
N LYS A 30 20.61 20.27 25.52
CA LYS A 30 21.55 20.23 26.65
C LYS A 30 22.81 19.41 26.35
N PHE A 31 22.65 18.25 25.72
CA PHE A 31 23.75 17.31 25.46
C PHE A 31 24.28 17.34 24.02
N GLY A 32 23.75 18.23 23.16
CA GLY A 32 24.17 18.33 21.75
C GLY A 32 23.84 17.09 20.91
N LEU A 33 22.76 16.37 21.25
CA LEU A 33 22.32 15.16 20.57
C LEU A 33 21.34 15.49 19.44
N LYS A 34 21.32 14.63 18.41
CA LYS A 34 20.31 14.70 17.35
C LYS A 34 19.08 13.91 17.75
N ILE A 35 17.90 14.46 17.48
CA ILE A 35 16.63 13.76 17.60
C ILE A 35 16.12 13.39 16.21
N ILE A 36 15.63 12.16 16.07
CA ILE A 36 14.95 11.66 14.87
C ILE A 36 13.78 10.79 15.28
N THR A 37 12.78 10.64 14.41
CA THR A 37 11.72 9.67 14.61
C THR A 37 12.00 8.35 13.88
N ILE A 38 11.43 7.25 14.37
CA ILE A 38 11.43 5.97 13.65
C ILE A 38 10.76 6.14 12.28
N GLU A 39 9.69 6.93 12.18
CA GLU A 39 9.00 7.22 10.92
C GLU A 39 9.93 7.88 9.89
N GLU A 40 10.71 8.88 10.30
CA GLU A 40 11.70 9.54 9.42
C GLU A 40 12.82 8.60 9.01
N LEU A 41 13.32 7.75 9.92
CA LEU A 41 14.33 6.77 9.60
C LEU A 41 13.81 5.75 8.58
N ILE A 42 12.58 5.27 8.73
CA ILE A 42 11.92 4.40 7.76
C ILE A 42 11.83 5.11 6.39
N LYS A 43 11.37 6.37 6.35
CA LYS A 43 11.31 7.16 5.11
C LYS A 43 12.69 7.38 4.49
N TYR A 44 13.73 7.58 5.31
CA TYR A 44 15.10 7.75 4.84
C TYR A 44 15.63 6.46 4.20
N ARG A 45 15.57 5.34 4.93
CA ARG A 45 16.07 4.04 4.46
C ARG A 45 15.37 3.63 3.16
N LYS A 46 14.05 3.73 3.10
CA LYS A 46 13.31 3.37 1.88
C LYS A 46 13.63 4.25 0.67
N ARG A 47 14.02 5.52 0.87
CA ARG A 47 14.45 6.41 -0.23
C ARG A 47 15.89 6.13 -0.69
N LYS A 48 16.72 5.57 0.18
CA LYS A 48 18.16 5.40 -0.06
C LYS A 48 18.56 3.96 -0.36
N GLU A 49 17.76 2.99 0.06
CA GLU A 49 18.00 1.56 -0.11
C GLU A 49 17.07 1.00 -1.19
N LYS A 50 17.61 0.16 -2.08
CA LYS A 50 16.81 -0.65 -2.99
C LYS A 50 16.31 -1.87 -2.22
N LEU A 51 15.01 -1.90 -1.91
CA LEU A 51 14.36 -2.93 -1.10
C LEU A 51 13.63 -3.98 -1.95
N ILE A 52 13.80 -3.90 -3.27
CA ILE A 52 13.14 -4.75 -4.25
C ILE A 52 14.16 -5.41 -5.16
N GLU A 53 13.83 -6.64 -5.56
CA GLU A 53 14.58 -7.41 -6.53
C GLU A 53 13.63 -7.86 -7.64
N LYS A 54 14.01 -7.63 -8.90
CA LYS A 54 13.28 -8.17 -10.05
C LYS A 54 13.65 -9.64 -10.22
N VAL A 55 12.65 -10.52 -10.12
CA VAL A 55 12.83 -11.97 -10.12
C VAL A 55 12.61 -12.57 -11.51
N ALA A 56 11.56 -12.15 -12.20
CA ALA A 56 11.17 -12.70 -13.48
C ALA A 56 10.43 -11.67 -14.33
N GLU A 57 10.50 -11.83 -15.66
CA GLU A 57 9.74 -11.06 -16.63
C GLU A 57 9.25 -11.99 -17.74
N VAL A 58 7.95 -11.96 -18.02
CA VAL A 58 7.32 -12.80 -19.05
C VAL A 58 6.24 -12.04 -19.81
N ASN A 59 5.98 -12.44 -21.05
CA ASN A 59 4.75 -12.05 -21.74
C ASN A 59 3.61 -12.92 -21.20
N LEU A 60 2.58 -12.29 -20.66
CA LEU A 60 1.46 -12.97 -20.02
C LEU A 60 0.15 -12.59 -20.75
N PRO A 61 -0.38 -13.48 -21.59
CA PRO A 61 -1.72 -13.31 -22.14
C PRO A 61 -2.75 -13.50 -21.03
N THR A 62 -3.75 -12.61 -20.99
CA THR A 62 -4.84 -12.65 -20.02
C THR A 62 -6.17 -12.40 -20.72
N ARG A 63 -7.28 -12.65 -20.03
CA ARG A 63 -8.62 -12.31 -20.52
C ARG A 63 -8.83 -10.81 -20.81
N TRP A 64 -7.98 -9.94 -20.26
CA TRP A 64 -8.05 -8.49 -20.47
C TRP A 64 -7.11 -7.99 -21.57
N GLY A 65 -6.29 -8.89 -22.13
CA GLY A 65 -5.28 -8.59 -23.16
C GLY A 65 -3.90 -9.11 -22.79
N GLU A 66 -2.93 -8.80 -23.64
CA GLU A 66 -1.52 -9.16 -23.45
C GLU A 66 -0.79 -8.09 -22.63
N TYR A 67 0.01 -8.54 -21.68
CA TYR A 67 0.83 -7.71 -20.80
C TYR A 67 2.22 -8.30 -20.66
N LYS A 68 3.20 -7.43 -20.40
CA LYS A 68 4.48 -7.85 -19.82
C LYS A 68 4.30 -7.92 -18.31
N ALA A 69 4.40 -9.11 -17.75
CA ALA A 69 4.28 -9.34 -16.32
C ALA A 69 5.68 -9.45 -15.69
N ILE A 70 5.94 -8.61 -14.69
CA ILE A 70 7.25 -8.52 -14.02
C ILE A 70 7.05 -8.80 -12.54
N THR A 71 7.71 -9.84 -12.03
CA THR A 71 7.64 -10.26 -10.63
C THR A 71 8.78 -9.62 -9.85
N TYR A 72 8.43 -9.02 -8.71
CA TYR A 72 9.34 -8.41 -7.76
C TYR A 72 9.28 -9.13 -6.41
N LYS A 73 10.42 -9.29 -5.77
CA LYS A 73 10.55 -9.78 -4.39
C LYS A 73 10.97 -8.63 -3.49
N SER A 74 10.38 -8.56 -2.29
CA SER A 74 10.85 -7.68 -1.22
C SER A 74 12.06 -8.31 -0.52
N ILE A 75 13.09 -7.51 -0.19
CA ILE A 75 14.24 -8.03 0.58
C ILE A 75 13.97 -8.08 2.09
N ILE A 76 12.94 -7.34 2.54
CA ILE A 76 12.58 -7.21 3.96
C ILE A 76 11.39 -8.09 4.36
N LYS A 77 10.68 -8.67 3.38
CA LYS A 77 9.52 -9.51 3.60
C LYS A 77 9.46 -10.63 2.55
N PRO A 78 8.85 -11.79 2.87
CA PRO A 78 8.86 -12.95 1.98
C PRO A 78 7.89 -12.81 0.78
N GLU A 79 7.11 -11.73 0.68
CA GLU A 79 6.08 -11.63 -0.35
C GLU A 79 6.65 -11.28 -1.73
N PHE A 80 5.95 -11.77 -2.76
CA PHE A 80 6.16 -11.41 -4.15
C PHE A 80 5.07 -10.45 -4.61
N HIS A 81 5.44 -9.53 -5.50
CA HIS A 81 4.54 -8.56 -6.11
C HIS A 81 4.67 -8.68 -7.63
N ILE A 82 3.62 -8.31 -8.36
CA ILE A 82 3.64 -8.42 -9.83
C ILE A 82 3.14 -7.14 -10.47
N ALA A 83 3.91 -6.63 -11.42
CA ALA A 83 3.53 -5.49 -12.25
C ALA A 83 3.14 -5.99 -13.65
N PHE A 84 1.90 -5.71 -14.05
CA PHE A 84 1.41 -5.92 -15.41
C PHE A 84 1.59 -4.63 -16.19
N VAL A 85 2.46 -4.65 -17.20
CA VAL A 85 2.80 -3.50 -18.02
C VAL A 85 2.20 -3.66 -19.41
N LYS A 86 1.42 -2.66 -19.84
CA LYS A 86 0.91 -2.53 -21.21
C LYS A 86 1.71 -1.45 -21.94
N GLY A 87 2.13 -1.74 -23.16
CA GLY A 87 2.83 -0.78 -24.02
C GLY A 87 4.15 -0.27 -23.44
N LYS A 88 4.66 0.84 -24.00
CA LYS A 88 5.87 1.52 -23.49
C LYS A 88 5.50 2.50 -22.38
N VAL A 89 6.09 2.29 -21.19
CA VAL A 89 5.86 3.14 -20.00
C VAL A 89 7.12 3.86 -19.51
N MET A 90 8.30 3.29 -19.76
CA MET A 90 9.59 3.88 -19.38
C MET A 90 9.76 5.26 -20.04
N ASP A 91 10.18 6.24 -19.23
CA ASP A 91 10.40 7.65 -19.60
C ASP A 91 9.16 8.37 -20.16
N LYS A 92 7.97 7.77 -20.02
CA LYS A 92 6.71 8.44 -20.34
C LYS A 92 6.24 9.23 -19.13
N LYS A 93 5.65 10.40 -19.41
CA LYS A 93 4.95 11.19 -18.41
C LYS A 93 3.52 10.71 -18.29
N ASP A 94 2.98 10.85 -17.09
CA ASP A 94 1.56 10.72 -16.77
C ASP A 94 0.98 9.35 -17.13
N VAL A 95 1.79 8.32 -16.87
CA VAL A 95 1.45 6.91 -17.10
C VAL A 95 0.24 6.55 -16.26
N LEU A 96 -0.73 5.86 -16.86
CA LEU A 96 -1.91 5.39 -16.14
C LEU A 96 -1.49 4.22 -15.23
N VAL A 97 -1.70 4.36 -13.92
CA VAL A 97 -1.28 3.38 -12.93
C VAL A 97 -2.43 2.97 -12.03
N ARG A 98 -2.55 1.67 -11.77
CA ARG A 98 -3.36 1.11 -10.67
C ARG A 98 -2.44 0.38 -9.70
N VAL A 99 -2.42 0.80 -8.44
CA VAL A 99 -1.86 -0.01 -7.35
C VAL A 99 -3.00 -0.77 -6.70
N HIS A 100 -3.08 -2.08 -6.96
CA HIS A 100 -4.09 -2.98 -6.42
C HIS A 100 -3.54 -3.75 -5.22
N SER A 101 -4.30 -3.81 -4.13
CA SER A 101 -3.94 -4.65 -2.98
C SER A 101 -4.67 -5.99 -3.15
N GLN A 102 -3.93 -7.09 -3.06
CA GLN A 102 -4.46 -8.44 -3.19
C GLN A 102 -5.73 -8.65 -2.35
N CYS A 103 -6.73 -9.27 -2.97
CA CYS A 103 -7.95 -9.69 -2.32
C CYS A 103 -8.41 -11.02 -2.93
N LEU A 104 -7.92 -12.15 -2.44
CA LEU A 104 -8.19 -13.49 -2.97
C LEU A 104 -9.70 -13.74 -3.17
N THR A 105 -10.50 -13.40 -2.16
CA THR A 105 -11.95 -13.57 -2.21
C THR A 105 -12.61 -12.76 -3.32
N GLY A 106 -12.18 -11.53 -3.56
CA GLY A 106 -12.76 -10.67 -4.59
C GLY A 106 -12.18 -10.91 -5.98
N ASP A 107 -10.86 -11.01 -6.06
CA ASP A 107 -10.10 -11.07 -7.31
C ASP A 107 -10.21 -12.46 -7.98
N THR A 108 -10.24 -13.53 -7.20
CA THR A 108 -10.25 -14.91 -7.72
C THR A 108 -11.63 -15.55 -7.60
N PHE A 109 -12.28 -15.42 -6.44
CA PHE A 109 -13.57 -16.09 -6.18
C PHE A 109 -14.81 -15.23 -6.46
N GLY A 110 -14.64 -14.00 -6.95
CA GLY A 110 -15.76 -13.14 -7.35
C GLY A 110 -16.67 -12.73 -6.20
N SER A 111 -16.14 -12.66 -4.97
CA SER A 111 -16.94 -12.31 -3.78
C SER A 111 -17.65 -10.96 -3.93
N MET A 112 -18.96 -10.96 -3.74
CA MET A 112 -19.81 -9.76 -3.78
C MET A 112 -19.74 -8.91 -2.50
N ARG A 113 -19.11 -9.42 -1.43
CA ARG A 113 -18.92 -8.69 -0.15
C ARG A 113 -17.96 -7.50 -0.26
N CYS A 114 -17.16 -7.46 -1.31
CA CYS A 114 -16.26 -6.36 -1.60
C CYS A 114 -16.34 -5.98 -3.08
N ASP A 115 -15.70 -4.88 -3.44
CA ASP A 115 -15.62 -4.36 -4.80
C ASP A 115 -14.25 -4.63 -5.45
N CYS A 116 -13.37 -5.41 -4.81
CA CYS A 116 -11.99 -5.58 -5.24
C CYS A 116 -11.85 -6.20 -6.63
N GLY A 117 -12.53 -7.32 -6.90
CA GLY A 117 -12.47 -7.97 -8.22
C GLY A 117 -13.00 -7.08 -9.35
N GLN A 118 -14.10 -6.37 -9.10
CA GLN A 118 -14.68 -5.42 -10.06
C GLN A 118 -13.74 -4.22 -10.32
N GLN A 119 -13.04 -3.73 -9.28
CA GLN A 119 -12.00 -2.71 -9.45
C GLN A 119 -10.79 -3.24 -10.23
N LEU A 120 -10.38 -4.50 -10.00
CA LEU A 120 -9.30 -5.14 -10.75
C LEU A 120 -9.65 -5.22 -12.24
N ASP A 121 -10.85 -5.72 -12.55
CA ASP A 121 -11.39 -5.79 -13.91
C ASP A 121 -11.45 -4.43 -14.59
N SER A 122 -12.00 -3.42 -13.90
CA SER A 122 -12.10 -2.06 -14.44
C SER A 122 -10.72 -1.46 -14.72
N ALA A 123 -9.75 -1.68 -13.83
CA ALA A 123 -8.39 -1.18 -14.02
C ALA A 123 -7.69 -1.81 -15.22
N PHE A 124 -7.78 -3.14 -15.38
CA PHE A 124 -7.20 -3.83 -16.54
C PHE A 124 -7.84 -3.34 -17.85
N LYS A 125 -9.17 -3.23 -17.91
CA LYS A 125 -9.90 -2.71 -19.08
C LYS A 125 -9.43 -1.30 -19.46
N LYS A 126 -9.40 -0.36 -18.51
CA LYS A 126 -8.94 1.02 -18.76
C LYS A 126 -7.49 1.08 -19.25
N ILE A 127 -6.60 0.25 -18.70
CA ILE A 127 -5.20 0.17 -19.14
C ILE A 127 -5.12 -0.38 -20.56
N ASN A 128 -5.89 -1.43 -20.86
CA ASN A 128 -5.92 -2.03 -22.19
C ASN A 128 -6.47 -1.05 -23.24
N GLU A 129 -7.58 -0.38 -22.95
CA GLU A 129 -8.19 0.66 -23.79
C GLU A 129 -7.22 1.82 -24.08
N LYS A 130 -6.44 2.24 -23.08
CA LYS A 130 -5.42 3.30 -23.25
C LYS A 130 -4.21 2.82 -24.06
N GLY A 131 -3.97 1.51 -24.14
CA GLY A 131 -2.82 0.92 -24.82
C GLY A 131 -1.47 1.09 -24.10
N SER A 132 -1.41 1.85 -23.01
CA SER A 132 -0.23 2.01 -22.16
C SER A 132 -0.59 2.26 -20.70
N GLY A 133 0.06 1.55 -19.78
CA GLY A 133 -0.16 1.69 -18.35
C GLY A 133 0.40 0.53 -17.52
N VAL A 134 0.29 0.66 -16.20
CA VAL A 134 0.78 -0.33 -15.23
C VAL A 134 -0.32 -0.70 -14.23
N LEU A 135 -0.57 -1.99 -14.07
CA LEU A 135 -1.29 -2.52 -12.91
C LEU A 135 -0.29 -3.20 -11.98
N LEU A 136 -0.05 -2.61 -10.81
CA LEU A 136 0.80 -3.16 -9.78
C LEU A 136 -0.05 -3.91 -8.76
N TYR A 137 0.09 -5.23 -8.71
CA TYR A 137 -0.60 -6.11 -7.79
C TYR A 137 0.29 -6.40 -6.58
N MET A 138 -0.06 -5.78 -5.45
CA MET A 138 0.66 -5.90 -4.18
C MET A 138 0.08 -7.03 -3.35
N ALA A 139 0.92 -7.98 -2.95
CA ALA A 139 0.55 -9.08 -2.05
C ALA A 139 0.35 -8.57 -0.60
N GLN A 140 -0.79 -7.90 -0.39
CA GLN A 140 -1.16 -7.21 0.85
C GLN A 140 -2.60 -7.55 1.22
N GLU A 141 -2.88 -8.84 1.34
CA GLU A 141 -4.20 -9.37 1.68
C GLU A 141 -4.73 -8.78 2.99
N GLY A 142 -6.03 -8.50 3.04
CA GLY A 142 -6.69 -8.02 4.25
C GLY A 142 -6.19 -6.67 4.77
N ARG A 143 -5.50 -5.86 3.94
CA ARG A 143 -4.75 -4.65 4.38
C ARG A 143 -3.52 -4.97 5.23
N GLY A 144 -2.89 -6.10 4.96
CA GLY A 144 -1.64 -6.51 5.60
C GLY A 144 -1.82 -7.50 6.76
N ILE A 145 -3.05 -7.78 7.19
CA ILE A 145 -3.32 -8.77 8.25
C ILE A 145 -3.36 -10.22 7.72
N GLY A 146 -3.35 -10.40 6.40
CA GLY A 146 -3.41 -11.71 5.75
C GLY A 146 -4.82 -12.29 5.62
N LEU A 147 -4.93 -13.41 4.89
CA LEU A 147 -6.21 -14.04 4.57
C LEU A 147 -6.94 -14.56 5.81
N CYS A 148 -6.24 -15.27 6.70
CA CYS A 148 -6.86 -15.87 7.88
C CYS A 148 -7.53 -14.83 8.77
N ASN A 149 -6.84 -13.72 9.05
CA ASN A 149 -7.40 -12.65 9.90
C ASN A 149 -8.51 -11.88 9.19
N LYS A 150 -8.43 -11.71 7.86
CA LYS A 150 -9.55 -11.18 7.07
C LYS A 150 -10.81 -12.05 7.20
N MET A 151 -10.66 -13.38 7.17
CA MET A 151 -11.81 -14.29 7.33
C MET A 151 -12.38 -14.23 8.76
N LYS A 152 -11.52 -14.16 9.78
CA LYS A 152 -11.97 -13.90 11.17
C LYS A 152 -12.70 -12.55 11.29
N ALA A 153 -12.21 -11.52 10.61
CA ALA A 153 -12.87 -10.21 10.59
C ALA A 153 -14.24 -10.28 9.90
N TYR A 154 -14.42 -11.15 8.88
CA TYR A 154 -15.74 -11.41 8.31
C TYR A 154 -16.66 -12.16 9.27
N GLU A 155 -16.16 -13.14 10.00
CA GLU A 155 -16.94 -13.85 11.04
C GLU A 155 -17.45 -12.86 12.11
N LEU A 156 -16.62 -11.92 12.54
CA LEU A 156 -17.01 -10.88 13.48
C LEU A 156 -18.02 -9.88 12.88
N GLN A 157 -17.90 -9.57 11.59
CA GLN A 157 -18.84 -8.70 10.88
C GLN A 157 -20.23 -9.34 10.74
N GLU A 158 -20.29 -10.66 10.56
CA GLU A 158 -21.55 -11.42 10.59
C GLU A 158 -22.23 -11.35 11.96
N LYS A 159 -21.43 -11.22 13.03
CA LYS A 159 -21.90 -11.00 14.41
C LYS A 159 -22.23 -9.53 14.71
N GLY A 160 -22.17 -8.65 13.71
CA GLY A 160 -22.64 -7.27 13.81
C GLY A 160 -21.57 -6.19 13.90
N LEU A 161 -20.28 -6.54 14.05
CA LEU A 161 -19.20 -5.55 14.05
C LEU A 161 -19.02 -4.95 12.65
N ASP A 162 -18.47 -3.74 12.56
CA ASP A 162 -18.00 -3.23 11.28
C ASP A 162 -16.52 -3.59 11.00
N THR A 163 -16.02 -3.17 9.83
CA THR A 163 -14.66 -3.51 9.41
C THR A 163 -13.57 -2.95 10.33
N VAL A 164 -13.77 -1.77 10.93
CA VAL A 164 -12.77 -1.16 11.83
C VAL A 164 -12.82 -1.84 13.19
N GLU A 165 -14.02 -2.02 13.73
CA GLU A 165 -14.26 -2.70 15.01
C GLU A 165 -13.74 -4.13 14.98
N ALA A 166 -14.00 -4.88 13.91
CA ALA A 166 -13.52 -6.24 13.76
C ALA A 166 -11.98 -6.33 13.73
N ASN A 167 -11.29 -5.36 13.11
CA ASN A 167 -9.82 -5.35 13.10
C ASN A 167 -9.25 -5.00 14.48
N LEU A 168 -9.82 -4.00 15.15
CA LEU A 168 -9.41 -3.63 16.51
C LEU A 168 -9.63 -4.78 17.49
N TYR A 169 -10.76 -5.49 17.37
CA TYR A 169 -11.05 -6.69 18.16
C TYR A 169 -10.00 -7.79 17.96
N LEU A 170 -9.48 -7.94 16.73
CA LEU A 170 -8.42 -8.88 16.40
C LEU A 170 -7.00 -8.38 16.75
N GLY A 171 -6.87 -7.19 17.34
CA GLY A 171 -5.59 -6.61 17.74
C GLY A 171 -4.81 -5.96 16.59
N PHE A 172 -5.47 -5.59 15.49
CA PHE A 172 -4.83 -4.96 14.33
C PHE A 172 -5.26 -3.50 14.15
N ASP A 173 -4.33 -2.67 13.69
CA ASP A 173 -4.66 -1.35 13.16
C ASP A 173 -5.58 -1.45 11.94
N ALA A 174 -6.32 -0.37 11.69
CA ALA A 174 -7.30 -0.33 10.59
C ALA A 174 -6.68 -0.46 9.18
N ASP A 175 -5.38 -0.18 9.02
CA ASP A 175 -4.64 -0.29 7.76
C ASP A 175 -3.12 -0.37 7.98
N LEU A 176 -2.53 -1.57 7.76
CA LEU A 176 -1.10 -1.83 7.92
C LEU A 176 -0.33 -1.81 6.58
N ARG A 177 -0.95 -1.30 5.51
CA ARG A 177 -0.33 -1.34 4.18
C ARG A 177 0.82 -0.35 4.07
N ASP A 178 1.91 -0.85 3.53
CA ASP A 178 3.11 -0.08 3.21
C ASP A 178 3.21 0.14 1.70
N TYR A 179 3.24 1.40 1.28
CA TYR A 179 3.28 1.77 -0.14
C TYR A 179 4.70 2.01 -0.67
N GLY A 180 5.72 1.94 0.20
CA GLY A 180 7.10 2.22 -0.20
C GLY A 180 7.66 1.20 -1.20
N ILE A 181 7.38 -0.09 -1.00
CA ILE A 181 7.75 -1.14 -1.96
C ILE A 181 7.06 -0.90 -3.30
N GLY A 182 5.77 -0.54 -3.28
CA GLY A 182 5.05 -0.30 -4.52
C GLY A 182 5.58 0.91 -5.29
N ALA A 183 5.99 1.96 -4.58
CA ALA A 183 6.63 3.12 -5.18
C ALA A 183 8.00 2.77 -5.77
N GLN A 184 8.84 2.00 -5.07
CA GLN A 184 10.12 1.54 -5.65
C GLN A 184 9.92 0.71 -6.92
N ILE A 185 8.90 -0.17 -6.97
CA ILE A 185 8.60 -0.97 -8.17
C ILE A 185 8.23 -0.04 -9.33
N LEU A 186 7.36 0.94 -9.11
CA LEU A 186 6.98 1.89 -10.15
C LEU A 186 8.19 2.72 -10.63
N SER A 187 9.09 3.14 -9.74
CA SER A 187 10.33 3.83 -10.11
C SER A 187 11.29 2.93 -10.88
N ASP A 188 11.42 1.65 -10.52
CA ASP A 188 12.25 0.66 -11.26
C ASP A 188 11.73 0.40 -12.68
N LEU A 189 10.40 0.51 -12.88
CA LEU A 189 9.79 0.51 -14.22
C LEU A 189 10.05 1.79 -15.04
N GLY A 190 10.75 2.78 -14.47
CA GLY A 190 11.11 4.04 -15.12
C GLY A 190 10.01 5.10 -15.10
N LEU A 191 9.06 5.03 -14.15
CA LEU A 191 8.00 6.02 -14.02
C LEU A 191 8.46 7.18 -13.14
N SER A 192 8.10 8.40 -13.53
CA SER A 192 8.38 9.63 -12.78
C SER A 192 7.11 10.42 -12.47
N THR A 193 6.15 10.49 -13.40
CA THR A 193 4.82 11.05 -13.15
C THR A 193 3.72 10.06 -13.54
N ILE A 194 2.66 10.00 -12.71
CA ILE A 194 1.59 9.01 -12.87
C ILE A 194 0.20 9.61 -12.72
N HIS A 195 -0.72 9.08 -13.51
CA HIS A 195 -2.16 9.21 -13.30
C HIS A 195 -2.65 8.00 -12.50
N LEU A 196 -2.94 8.19 -11.21
CA LEU A 196 -3.23 7.10 -10.29
C LEU A 196 -4.73 6.79 -10.20
N MET A 197 -5.10 5.55 -10.52
CA MET A 197 -6.45 5.00 -10.34
C MET A 197 -6.73 4.58 -8.90
N THR A 198 -7.26 5.49 -8.07
CA THR A 198 -7.53 5.25 -6.65
C THR A 198 -8.70 6.06 -6.09
N ASN A 199 -9.39 5.49 -5.10
CA ASN A 199 -10.32 6.21 -4.22
C ASN A 199 -9.78 6.36 -2.79
N ASN A 200 -8.63 5.75 -2.49
CA ASN A 200 -8.00 5.85 -1.17
C ASN A 200 -7.01 7.02 -1.16
N PRO A 201 -7.24 8.08 -0.36
CA PRO A 201 -6.29 9.19 -0.26
C PRO A 201 -4.96 8.78 0.37
N LYS A 202 -4.93 7.78 1.26
CA LYS A 202 -3.67 7.27 1.84
C LYS A 202 -2.74 6.68 0.78
N LYS A 203 -3.28 6.12 -0.31
CA LYS A 203 -2.47 5.64 -1.45
C LYS A 203 -1.76 6.78 -2.18
N ILE A 204 -2.36 7.98 -2.17
CA ILE A 204 -1.76 9.15 -2.83
C ILE A 204 -0.53 9.55 -2.02
N VAL A 205 -0.72 9.84 -0.73
CA VAL A 205 0.36 10.25 0.18
C VAL A 205 1.47 9.21 0.27
N GLY A 206 1.12 7.92 0.36
CA GLY A 206 2.10 6.84 0.52
C GLY A 206 3.03 6.60 -0.67
N LEU A 207 2.67 7.07 -1.87
CA LEU A 207 3.45 6.86 -3.10
C LEU A 207 4.32 8.06 -3.48
N GLU A 208 4.01 9.28 -3.04
CA GLU A 208 4.71 10.53 -3.44
C GLU A 208 6.14 10.68 -2.88
N GLY A 209 6.69 9.67 -2.21
CA GLY A 209 8.00 9.73 -1.54
C GLY A 209 9.22 9.22 -2.31
N TYR A 210 9.06 8.68 -3.55
CA TYR A 210 10.09 7.86 -4.22
C TYR A 210 10.50 8.37 -5.60
N GLY A 211 10.51 9.69 -5.79
CA GLY A 211 10.73 10.28 -7.12
C GLY A 211 9.54 10.09 -8.07
N LEU A 212 8.40 9.62 -7.54
CA LEU A 212 7.14 9.50 -8.22
C LEU A 212 6.23 10.66 -7.82
N LYS A 213 5.71 11.38 -8.81
CA LYS A 213 4.73 12.44 -8.62
C LYS A 213 3.37 11.99 -9.15
N ILE A 214 2.34 12.10 -8.33
CA ILE A 214 0.97 11.85 -8.77
C ILE A 214 0.43 13.14 -9.37
N THR A 215 0.37 13.22 -10.70
CA THR A 215 -0.09 14.43 -11.42
C THR A 215 -1.60 14.48 -11.56
N LYS A 216 -2.28 13.33 -11.48
CA LYS A 216 -3.73 13.24 -11.52
C LYS A 216 -4.25 12.03 -10.76
N ARG A 217 -5.29 12.21 -9.96
CA ARG A 217 -6.13 11.12 -9.45
C ARG A 217 -7.21 10.78 -10.47
N ILE A 218 -7.35 9.50 -10.79
CA ILE A 218 -8.47 8.98 -11.59
C ILE A 218 -9.35 8.13 -10.67
N PRO A 219 -10.64 8.48 -10.48
CA PRO A 219 -11.56 7.66 -9.70
C PRO A 219 -11.77 6.26 -10.31
N ILE A 220 -12.02 5.29 -9.43
CA ILE A 220 -12.35 3.91 -9.79
C ILE A 220 -13.50 3.44 -8.92
N ALA A 221 -14.67 4.01 -9.14
CA ALA A 221 -15.88 3.69 -8.40
C ALA A 221 -16.61 2.52 -9.06
N ILE A 222 -17.10 1.60 -8.25
CA ILE A 222 -17.97 0.51 -8.66
C ILE A 222 -19.33 0.73 -7.98
N PRO A 223 -20.46 0.64 -8.71
CA PRO A 223 -21.77 0.76 -8.08
C PRO A 223 -21.96 -0.24 -6.94
N PRO A 224 -22.49 0.20 -5.78
CA PRO A 224 -22.73 -0.69 -4.64
C PRO A 224 -23.80 -1.74 -4.97
N ASN A 225 -23.62 -2.95 -4.46
CA ASN A 225 -24.60 -4.03 -4.50
C ASN A 225 -25.20 -4.26 -3.10
N LYS A 226 -26.19 -5.15 -2.99
CA LYS A 226 -26.86 -5.43 -1.70
C LYS A 226 -25.90 -5.93 -0.61
N ASP A 227 -24.85 -6.66 -0.98
CA ASP A 227 -23.93 -7.36 -0.07
C ASP A 227 -22.74 -6.49 0.37
N ASN A 228 -22.41 -5.42 -0.36
CA ASN A 228 -21.26 -4.55 -0.06
C ASN A 228 -21.63 -3.10 0.35
N LYS A 229 -22.91 -2.73 0.39
CA LYS A 229 -23.36 -1.39 0.83
C LYS A 229 -22.75 -0.97 2.17
N ARG A 230 -22.83 -1.85 3.19
CA ARG A 230 -22.28 -1.58 4.52
C ARG A 230 -20.76 -1.40 4.47
N TYR A 231 -20.07 -2.29 3.77
CA TYR A 231 -18.62 -2.24 3.58
C TYR A 231 -18.14 -0.95 2.90
N LEU A 232 -18.81 -0.51 1.83
CA LEU A 232 -18.50 0.72 1.11
C LEU A 232 -18.82 1.96 1.95
N SER A 233 -19.90 1.93 2.74
CA SER A 233 -20.22 2.98 3.70
C SER A 233 -19.10 3.14 4.74
N THR A 234 -18.67 2.04 5.39
CA THR A 234 -17.55 2.07 6.35
C THR A 234 -16.25 2.59 5.72
N LYS A 235 -15.96 2.23 4.46
CA LYS A 235 -14.81 2.79 3.71
C LYS A 235 -14.89 4.31 3.57
N LYS A 236 -16.07 4.83 3.28
CA LYS A 236 -16.29 6.26 3.12
C LYS A 236 -16.20 7.01 4.45
N THR A 237 -16.93 6.53 5.47
CA THR A 237 -17.13 7.26 6.73
C THR A 237 -15.99 7.09 7.73
N LYS A 238 -15.42 5.88 7.85
CA LYS A 238 -14.39 5.57 8.86
C LYS A 238 -12.96 5.53 8.29
N LEU A 239 -12.80 5.42 6.98
CA LEU A 239 -11.50 5.25 6.32
C LEU A 239 -11.18 6.34 5.30
N ASN A 240 -12.04 7.35 5.19
CA ASN A 240 -11.89 8.52 4.32
C ASN A 240 -11.70 8.16 2.83
N HIS A 241 -12.25 7.03 2.38
CA HIS A 241 -12.25 6.73 0.95
C HIS A 241 -13.19 7.70 0.20
N MET A 242 -12.72 8.23 -0.92
CA MET A 242 -13.45 9.15 -1.81
C MET A 242 -14.37 8.36 -2.74
N LEU A 243 -15.47 7.84 -2.18
CA LEU A 243 -16.51 7.01 -2.82
C LEU A 243 -17.85 7.74 -2.97
#